data_AF-A0A0N4WHX0-F1
#
_entry.id   AF-A0A0N4WHX0-F1
#
_cell.length_a   1.000
_cell.length_b   1.000
_cell.length_c   1.000
_cell.angle_alpha   90.00
_cell.angle_beta   90.00
_cell.angle_gamma   90.00
#
_symmetry.space_group_name_H-M   'P 1'
#
loop_
_entity.id
_entity.type
_entity.pdbx_description
1 polymer ?
#
loop_
_entity_poly.entity_id
_entity_poly.type
_entity_poly.pdbx_seq_one_letter_code
_entity_poly.pdbx_strand_id
1 'polypeptide(L)'
;MISTSTGYEFDMVSNEDTDDIGTFLQFSHMKQVRSKFFYDMSFKEFRHKYLTQVIFTNNVIYSTVFTTKGYDTYLMELNLGPSSIHSSDMPYFIGVHRHELTDDEKLVDQFYAKSLINFMHGRKPHKDWLPFEPAKRNYFALKVDIKKNILPHNEMDYHSDIVDYWLYNMTQFDKNLPMTADPQLRFDEVDATSSHSVLRSALSFILFALSLAIAFFILMAACAALSPQDPPNHERVPLVVRKQSVINRKPTVIVSSLKRR
;
A
#
# COMPACT_ATOMS: atom_id res chain seq x y z
N MET A 1 13.08 5.09 -2.93
CA MET A 1 12.23 5.10 -1.72
C MET A 1 11.82 6.54 -1.43
N ILE A 2 10.59 6.80 -0.97
CA ILE A 2 10.20 8.10 -0.43
C ILE A 2 9.78 7.90 1.03
N SER A 3 10.34 8.68 1.93
CA SER A 3 9.90 8.84 3.32
C SER A 3 9.29 10.22 3.50
N THR A 4 8.13 10.28 4.14
CA THR A 4 7.43 11.55 4.42
C THR A 4 7.01 11.63 5.89
N SER A 5 6.76 12.84 6.35
CA SER A 5 6.18 13.13 7.67
C SER A 5 5.53 14.50 7.63
N THR A 6 4.68 14.78 8.61
CA THR A 6 4.20 16.13 8.88
C THR A 6 4.99 16.76 10.04
N GLY A 7 5.11 18.09 10.08
CA GLY A 7 5.92 18.78 11.09
C GLY A 7 5.43 18.59 12.53
N TYR A 8 4.15 18.25 12.73
CA TYR A 8 3.52 17.96 14.03
C TYR A 8 2.90 16.55 14.03
N GLU A 9 3.64 15.58 13.50
CA GLU A 9 3.25 14.18 13.32
C GLU A 9 2.80 13.55 14.65
N PHE A 10 1.51 13.29 14.85
CA PHE A 10 0.95 12.74 16.12
C PHE A 10 1.11 13.61 17.38
N ASP A 11 1.55 14.87 17.28
CA ASP A 11 1.65 15.76 18.45
C ASP A 11 0.30 16.07 19.12
N MET A 12 -0.80 15.88 18.39
CA MET A 12 -2.16 16.09 18.90
C MET A 12 -2.77 14.86 19.60
N VAL A 13 -2.09 13.70 19.59
CA VAL A 13 -2.62 12.47 20.20
C VAL A 13 -2.66 12.60 21.71
N SER A 14 -3.83 12.41 22.32
CA SER A 14 -4.04 12.66 23.75
C SER A 14 -3.41 11.64 24.69
N ASN A 15 -3.05 10.45 24.20
CA ASN A 15 -2.54 9.35 25.01
C ASN A 15 -1.30 8.71 24.37
N GLU A 16 -0.20 8.63 25.12
CA GLU A 16 1.05 7.97 24.70
C GLU A 16 1.23 6.60 25.37
N ASP A 17 0.35 6.24 26.33
CA ASP A 17 0.44 5.05 27.19
C ASP A 17 0.22 3.73 26.47
N THR A 18 -0.42 3.76 25.32
CA THR A 18 -0.75 2.58 24.53
C THR A 18 0.31 2.21 23.50
N ASP A 19 1.24 3.11 23.20
CA ASP A 19 2.15 2.92 22.07
C ASP A 19 3.40 2.14 22.51
N ASP A 20 3.52 0.88 22.10
CA ASP A 20 4.69 0.05 22.40
C ASP A 20 5.84 0.30 21.39
N ILE A 21 6.39 1.50 21.47
CA ILE A 21 7.32 1.97 20.45
C ILE A 21 8.73 1.35 20.55
N GLY A 22 9.04 0.74 21.71
CA GLY A 22 10.25 -0.07 21.86
C GLY A 22 10.32 -1.20 20.84
N THR A 23 9.16 -1.71 20.40
CA THR A 23 9.05 -2.73 19.35
C THR A 23 9.49 -2.21 17.98
N PHE A 24 9.16 -0.96 17.64
CA PHE A 24 9.49 -0.39 16.32
C PHE A 24 10.98 -0.15 16.13
N LEU A 25 11.66 0.30 17.20
CA LEU A 25 13.11 0.53 17.20
C LEU A 25 13.91 -0.72 17.63
N GLN A 26 13.22 -1.84 17.89
CA GLN A 26 13.77 -3.14 18.25
C GLN A 26 14.69 -3.12 19.48
N PHE A 27 14.34 -2.32 20.49
CA PHE A 27 15.07 -2.33 21.76
C PHE A 27 14.83 -3.62 22.53
N SER A 28 15.87 -4.13 23.18
CA SER A 28 15.77 -5.36 23.99
C SER A 28 14.98 -5.13 25.28
N HIS A 29 15.14 -3.94 25.88
CA HIS A 29 14.57 -3.58 27.17
C HIS A 29 13.49 -2.49 27.03
N MET A 30 12.44 -2.79 26.25
CA MET A 30 11.40 -1.84 25.84
C MET A 30 10.77 -1.07 27.01
N LYS A 31 10.48 -1.76 28.13
CA LYS A 31 9.88 -1.13 29.32
C LYS A 31 10.80 -0.11 29.95
N GLN A 32 12.08 -0.45 30.11
CA GLN A 32 13.09 0.41 30.71
C GLN A 32 13.38 1.62 29.82
N VAL A 33 13.50 1.39 28.51
CA VAL A 33 13.65 2.46 27.49
C VAL A 33 12.47 3.42 27.57
N ARG A 34 11.23 2.90 27.60
CA ARG A 34 10.03 3.71 27.71
C ARG A 34 10.01 4.51 29.02
N SER A 35 10.27 3.87 30.16
CA SER A 35 10.34 4.56 31.45
C SER A 35 11.40 5.68 31.47
N LYS A 36 12.58 5.41 30.90
CA LYS A 36 13.63 6.42 30.78
C LYS A 36 13.22 7.57 29.87
N PHE A 37 12.52 7.32 28.77
CA PHE A 37 12.00 8.39 27.93
C PHE A 37 11.09 9.34 28.71
N PHE A 38 10.07 8.83 29.40
CA PHE A 38 9.17 9.70 30.17
C PHE A 38 9.88 10.43 31.31
N TYR A 39 10.86 9.77 31.94
CA TYR A 39 11.72 10.41 32.93
C TYR A 39 12.53 11.57 32.32
N ASP A 40 13.33 11.30 31.29
CA ASP A 40 14.21 12.30 30.67
C ASP A 40 13.42 13.50 30.16
N MET A 41 12.24 13.24 29.62
CA MET A 41 11.44 14.29 29.02
C MET A 41 10.65 15.09 30.06
N SER A 42 10.41 14.57 31.27
CA SER A 42 9.83 15.36 32.38
C SER A 42 10.68 16.58 32.78
N PHE A 43 11.96 16.62 32.36
CA PHE A 43 12.89 17.72 32.62
C PHE A 43 13.14 18.62 31.41
N LYS A 44 12.55 18.32 30.24
CA LYS A 44 12.73 19.10 29.02
C LYS A 44 11.45 19.84 28.66
N GLU A 45 11.56 21.09 28.18
CA GLU A 45 10.46 21.71 27.46
C GLU A 45 10.29 20.96 26.13
N PHE A 46 9.19 20.23 26.00
CA PHE A 46 8.95 19.38 24.84
C PHE A 46 8.61 20.19 23.60
N ARG A 47 9.15 19.76 22.45
CA ARG A 47 8.66 20.17 21.13
C ARG A 47 7.73 19.15 20.48
N HIS A 48 7.94 17.85 20.74
CA HIS A 48 7.26 16.74 20.05
C HIS A 48 6.98 15.54 20.96
N LYS A 49 5.87 14.83 20.69
CA LYS A 49 5.42 13.63 21.41
C LYS A 49 6.24 12.37 21.12
N TYR A 50 6.09 11.35 21.96
CA TYR A 50 6.79 10.07 21.90
C TYR A 50 6.68 9.42 20.51
N LEU A 51 5.46 9.35 19.98
CA LEU A 51 5.22 8.76 18.65
C LEU A 51 5.81 9.60 17.52
N THR A 52 5.67 10.92 17.59
CA THR A 52 6.28 11.89 16.67
C THR A 52 7.78 11.64 16.52
N GLN A 53 8.47 11.58 17.67
CA GLN A 53 9.92 11.43 17.71
C GLN A 53 10.38 10.11 17.08
N VAL A 54 9.60 9.05 17.25
CA VAL A 54 9.91 7.77 16.62
C VAL A 54 9.65 7.80 15.12
N ILE A 55 8.60 8.45 14.63
CA ILE A 55 8.39 8.58 13.18
C ILE A 55 9.57 9.31 12.53
N PHE A 56 10.04 10.41 13.12
CA PHE A 56 11.22 11.12 12.63
C PHE A 56 12.47 10.23 12.64
N THR A 57 12.67 9.47 13.71
CA THR A 57 13.79 8.51 13.82
C THR A 57 13.70 7.42 12.74
N ASN A 58 12.54 6.81 12.56
CA ASN A 58 12.31 5.76 11.56
C ASN A 58 12.53 6.26 10.14
N ASN A 59 12.10 7.48 9.83
CA ASN A 59 12.37 8.10 8.55
C ASN A 59 13.87 8.16 8.24
N VAL A 60 14.71 8.48 9.23
CA VAL A 60 16.17 8.46 9.07
C VAL A 60 16.71 7.03 8.95
N ILE A 61 16.25 6.08 9.78
CA ILE A 61 16.68 4.67 9.71
C ILE A 61 16.40 4.09 8.32
N TYR A 62 15.15 4.13 7.88
CA TYR A 62 14.77 3.56 6.59
C TYR A 62 15.45 4.29 5.45
N SER A 63 15.49 5.63 5.48
CA SER A 63 16.15 6.38 4.41
C SER A 63 17.63 6.02 4.30
N THR A 64 18.30 5.83 5.44
CA THR A 64 19.70 5.38 5.49
C THR A 64 19.84 3.97 4.92
N VAL A 65 19.04 3.01 5.37
CA VAL A 65 19.10 1.60 4.92
C VAL A 65 18.87 1.48 3.40
N PHE A 66 17.89 2.19 2.85
CA PHE A 66 17.64 2.15 1.40
C PHE A 66 18.74 2.85 0.62
N THR A 67 19.26 3.98 1.10
CA THR A 67 20.37 4.68 0.44
C THR A 67 21.64 3.82 0.42
N THR A 68 21.99 3.16 1.54
CA THR A 68 23.19 2.30 1.60
C THR A 68 23.09 1.06 0.73
N LYS A 69 21.87 0.59 0.45
CA LYS A 69 21.59 -0.47 -0.55
C LYS A 69 21.62 0.04 -2.00
N GLY A 70 21.91 1.33 -2.23
CA GLY A 70 22.04 1.92 -3.56
C GLY A 70 20.73 2.39 -4.19
N TYR A 71 19.65 2.51 -3.42
CA TYR A 71 18.38 3.05 -3.92
C TYR A 71 18.34 4.57 -3.84
N ASP A 72 17.86 5.21 -4.91
CA ASP A 72 17.47 6.62 -4.86
C ASP A 72 16.38 6.83 -3.80
N THR A 73 16.75 7.54 -2.75
CA THR A 73 15.93 7.72 -1.56
C THR A 73 15.70 9.19 -1.31
N TYR A 74 14.48 9.56 -0.94
CA TYR A 74 14.06 10.95 -0.79
C TYR A 74 13.29 11.11 0.51
N LEU A 75 13.71 12.05 1.36
CA LEU A 75 13.07 12.38 2.62
C LEU A 75 12.41 13.76 2.53
N MET A 76 11.19 13.90 3.03
CA MET A 76 10.43 15.16 3.05
C MET A 76 9.62 15.34 4.33
N GLU A 77 9.43 16.61 4.70
CA GLU A 77 8.49 17.03 5.73
C GLU A 77 7.49 18.04 5.17
N LEU A 78 6.19 17.81 5.36
CA LEU A 78 5.18 18.85 5.18
C LEU A 78 5.12 19.74 6.43
N ASN A 79 5.28 21.05 6.25
CA ASN A 79 5.13 22.00 7.35
C ASN A 79 4.51 23.31 6.86
N LEU A 80 3.18 23.38 6.93
CA LEU A 80 2.35 24.55 6.63
C LEU A 80 1.92 25.26 7.92
N GLY A 81 2.64 25.03 9.02
CA GLY A 81 2.32 25.54 10.35
C GLY A 81 1.67 24.49 11.26
N PRO A 82 1.02 24.93 12.36
CA PRO A 82 0.51 24.03 13.43
C PRO A 82 -0.53 23.00 12.98
N SER A 83 -1.13 23.20 11.81
CA SER A 83 -2.11 22.27 11.22
C SER A 83 -1.48 21.13 10.42
N SER A 84 -0.15 21.12 10.24
CA SER A 84 0.58 20.00 9.63
C SER A 84 0.72 18.84 10.62
N ILE A 85 -0.43 18.23 10.92
CA ILE A 85 -0.57 17.08 11.81
C ILE A 85 -0.65 15.78 11.01
N HIS A 86 -0.57 14.63 11.69
CA HIS A 86 -0.63 13.32 11.06
C HIS A 86 -1.78 13.21 10.04
N SER A 87 -1.46 12.73 8.84
CA SER A 87 -2.37 12.58 7.70
C SER A 87 -2.99 13.88 7.13
N SER A 88 -2.55 15.06 7.57
CA SER A 88 -3.01 16.34 7.00
C SER A 88 -2.55 16.56 5.56
N ASP A 89 -1.56 15.81 5.10
CA ASP A 89 -1.04 15.84 3.74
C ASP A 89 -1.77 14.91 2.77
N MET A 90 -2.58 13.99 3.30
CA MET A 90 -3.34 13.01 2.50
C MET A 90 -4.23 13.64 1.43
N PRO A 91 -4.97 14.75 1.67
CA PRO A 91 -5.77 15.42 0.63
C PRO A 91 -4.96 15.78 -0.62
N TYR A 92 -3.72 16.30 -0.45
CA TYR A 92 -2.81 16.63 -1.55
C TYR A 92 -2.26 15.38 -2.23
N PHE A 93 -1.97 14.33 -1.44
CA PHE A 93 -1.48 13.06 -1.96
C PHE A 93 -2.52 12.36 -2.86
N ILE A 94 -3.79 12.33 -2.45
CA ILE A 94 -4.87 11.65 -3.19
C ILE A 94 -5.60 12.57 -4.19
N GLY A 95 -5.37 13.88 -4.13
CA GLY A 95 -6.04 14.87 -4.97
C GLY A 95 -7.52 15.06 -4.64
N VAL A 96 -7.91 14.93 -3.37
CA VAL A 96 -9.30 15.12 -2.91
C VAL A 96 -9.35 16.19 -1.83
N HIS A 97 -9.95 17.33 -2.18
CA HIS A 97 -10.01 18.53 -1.34
C HIS A 97 -11.42 18.78 -0.84
N ARG A 98 -11.56 19.17 0.43
CA ARG A 98 -12.87 19.46 1.07
C ARG A 98 -13.25 20.94 1.03
N HIS A 99 -12.34 21.78 0.54
CA HIS A 99 -12.47 23.23 0.46
C HIS A 99 -11.74 23.73 -0.79
N GLU A 100 -11.98 25.00 -1.14
CA GLU A 100 -11.17 25.68 -2.15
C GLU A 100 -9.77 25.92 -1.62
N LEU A 101 -8.77 25.45 -2.36
CA LEU A 101 -7.37 25.62 -1.97
C LEU A 101 -6.94 27.08 -2.07
N THR A 102 -6.23 27.53 -1.04
CA THR A 102 -5.44 28.76 -1.10
C THR A 102 -4.29 28.64 -2.11
N ASP A 103 -3.68 29.75 -2.48
CA ASP A 103 -2.56 29.72 -3.45
C ASP A 103 -1.33 28.98 -2.91
N ASP A 104 -1.08 29.05 -1.60
CA ASP A 104 -0.03 28.27 -0.94
C ASP A 104 -0.34 26.75 -1.03
N GLU A 105 -1.58 26.36 -0.74
CA GLU A 105 -2.03 24.96 -0.82
C GLU A 105 -2.03 24.43 -2.26
N LYS A 106 -2.33 25.25 -3.27
CA LYS A 106 -2.23 24.85 -4.68
C LYS A 106 -0.80 24.49 -5.08
N LEU A 107 0.21 25.16 -4.52
CA LEU A 107 1.61 24.80 -4.77
C LEU A 107 1.96 23.44 -4.15
N VAL A 108 1.45 23.18 -2.94
CA VAL A 108 1.62 21.89 -2.25
C VAL A 108 0.92 20.76 -3.04
N ASP A 109 -0.32 20.98 -3.47
CA ASP A 109 -1.10 20.04 -4.28
C ASP A 109 -0.37 19.68 -5.58
N GLN A 110 0.09 20.69 -6.32
CA GLN A 110 0.87 20.47 -7.54
C GLN A 110 2.20 19.76 -7.28
N PHE A 111 2.84 20.04 -6.15
CA PHE A 111 4.08 19.38 -5.77
C PHE A 111 3.86 17.88 -5.54
N TYR A 112 2.87 17.49 -4.74
CA TYR A 112 2.55 16.08 -4.49
C TYR A 112 2.19 15.35 -5.78
N ALA A 113 1.27 15.90 -6.58
CA ALA A 113 0.84 15.29 -7.83
C ALA A 113 2.02 15.02 -8.79
N LYS A 114 2.88 16.03 -9.01
CA LYS A 114 4.04 15.88 -9.91
C LYS A 114 5.10 14.94 -9.33
N SER A 115 5.40 15.06 -8.03
CA SER A 115 6.46 14.30 -7.39
C SER A 115 6.18 12.80 -7.38
N LEU A 116 4.94 12.42 -7.08
CA LEU A 116 4.54 11.02 -7.07
C LEU A 116 4.54 10.42 -8.47
N ILE A 117 3.98 11.12 -9.46
CA ILE A 117 3.99 10.65 -10.86
C ILE A 117 5.43 10.46 -11.35
N ASN A 118 6.30 11.44 -11.11
CA ASN A 118 7.70 11.33 -11.48
C ASN A 118 8.37 10.11 -10.82
N PHE A 119 8.16 9.93 -9.52
CA PHE A 119 8.74 8.82 -8.78
C PHE A 119 8.24 7.46 -9.28
N MET A 120 6.93 7.31 -9.56
CA MET A 120 6.35 6.08 -10.12
C MET A 120 6.93 5.74 -11.50
N HIS A 121 7.36 6.75 -12.26
CA HIS A 121 8.04 6.57 -13.54
C HIS A 121 9.57 6.39 -13.41
N GLY A 122 10.10 6.18 -12.20
CA GLY A 122 11.52 6.01 -11.96
C GLY A 122 12.34 7.29 -12.17
N ARG A 123 11.69 8.45 -12.12
CA ARG A 123 12.34 9.76 -12.23
C ARG A 123 12.50 10.39 -10.86
N LYS A 124 13.42 11.36 -10.77
CA LYS A 124 13.56 12.22 -9.60
C LYS A 124 12.20 12.90 -9.29
N PRO A 125 11.67 12.84 -8.04
CA PRO A 125 10.34 13.35 -7.73
C PRO A 125 10.19 14.84 -8.11
N HIS A 126 11.16 15.65 -7.72
CA HIS A 126 11.22 17.06 -8.09
C HIS A 126 12.66 17.44 -8.46
N LYS A 127 12.82 18.35 -9.44
CA LYS A 127 14.16 18.75 -9.95
C LYS A 127 15.09 19.21 -8.83
N ASP A 128 14.54 19.90 -7.83
CA ASP A 128 15.30 20.47 -6.72
C ASP A 128 15.38 19.55 -5.50
N TRP A 129 14.58 18.48 -5.40
CA TRP A 129 14.57 17.59 -4.24
C TRP A 129 15.77 16.65 -4.26
N LEU A 130 16.79 16.93 -3.45
CA LEU A 130 18.02 16.14 -3.45
C LEU A 130 17.77 14.73 -2.88
N PRO A 131 18.44 13.68 -3.41
CA PRO A 131 18.48 12.39 -2.75
C PRO A 131 18.99 12.51 -1.31
N PHE A 132 18.51 11.64 -0.44
CA PHE A 132 18.89 11.58 0.96
C PHE A 132 20.36 11.16 1.11
N GLU A 133 21.12 11.94 1.87
CA GLU A 133 22.49 11.67 2.24
C GLU A 133 22.55 11.43 3.76
N PRO A 134 22.81 10.19 4.22
CA PRO A 134 22.76 9.85 5.65
C PRO A 134 23.64 10.73 6.55
N ALA A 135 24.80 11.15 6.06
CA ALA A 135 25.73 11.98 6.81
C ALA A 135 25.23 13.43 7.03
N LYS A 136 24.37 13.93 6.14
CA LYS A 136 23.80 15.30 6.21
C LYS A 136 22.38 15.32 6.76
N ARG A 137 21.70 14.17 6.73
CA ARG A 137 20.26 14.03 7.01
C ARG A 137 19.44 15.10 6.29
N ASN A 138 19.79 15.36 5.03
CA ASN A 138 19.08 16.35 4.24
C ASN A 138 17.66 15.87 3.95
N TYR A 139 16.73 16.81 3.90
CA TYR A 139 15.33 16.53 3.60
C TYR A 139 14.74 17.69 2.82
N PHE A 140 13.64 17.43 2.13
CA PHE A 140 12.90 18.47 1.45
C PHE A 140 11.81 19.02 2.37
N ALA A 141 11.96 20.28 2.75
CA ALA A 141 10.98 21.00 3.54
C ALA A 141 9.89 21.51 2.59
N LEU A 142 8.73 20.85 2.60
CA LEU A 142 7.53 21.29 1.90
C LEU A 142 6.82 22.36 2.73
N LYS A 143 7.42 23.55 2.73
CA LYS A 143 6.96 24.78 3.36
C LYS A 143 6.59 25.77 2.26
N VAL A 144 5.44 26.43 2.39
CA VAL A 144 4.98 27.45 1.43
C VAL A 144 4.37 28.62 2.19
N ASP A 145 4.87 29.82 1.89
CA ASP A 145 4.26 31.11 2.27
C ASP A 145 4.64 32.10 1.16
N ILE A 146 3.77 32.23 0.15
CA ILE A 146 4.02 33.08 -1.02
C ILE A 146 4.26 34.53 -0.60
N LYS A 147 3.56 35.02 0.42
CA LYS A 147 3.68 36.40 0.90
C LYS A 147 5.06 36.68 1.50
N LYS A 148 5.67 35.69 2.15
CA LYS A 148 7.03 35.76 2.68
C LYS A 148 8.09 35.23 1.72
N ASN A 149 7.72 34.89 0.48
CA ASN A 149 8.60 34.28 -0.51
C ASN A 149 9.28 32.98 0.00
N ILE A 150 8.53 32.21 0.79
CA ILE A 150 8.96 30.88 1.25
C ILE A 150 8.39 29.85 0.28
N LEU A 151 9.29 29.08 -0.32
CA LEU A 151 8.98 28.00 -1.25
C LEU A 151 9.64 26.70 -0.79
N PRO A 152 9.20 25.54 -1.32
CA PRO A 152 9.79 24.26 -0.94
C PRO A 152 11.28 24.19 -1.29
N HIS A 153 12.10 23.70 -0.37
CA HIS A 153 13.56 23.68 -0.50
C HIS A 153 14.19 22.55 0.31
N ASN A 154 15.48 22.28 0.10
CA ASN A 154 16.20 21.31 0.93
C ASN A 154 16.70 21.98 2.21
N GLU A 155 16.50 21.30 3.32
CA GLU A 155 17.09 21.62 4.62
C GLU A 155 18.02 20.48 5.06
N MET A 156 18.86 20.74 6.05
CA MET A 156 19.81 19.78 6.63
C MET A 156 19.36 19.37 8.03
N ASP A 157 20.04 18.37 8.59
CA ASP A 157 19.94 18.02 10.01
C ASP A 157 18.53 17.60 10.47
N TYR A 158 17.74 16.94 9.60
CA TYR A 158 16.37 16.49 9.89
C TYR A 158 16.22 15.90 11.29
N HIS A 159 15.57 16.66 12.19
CA HIS A 159 15.31 16.34 13.60
C HIS A 159 16.50 15.71 14.34
N SER A 160 17.72 16.20 14.11
CA SER A 160 18.93 15.51 14.56
C SER A 160 19.03 15.33 16.07
N ASP A 161 18.52 16.27 16.87
CA ASP A 161 18.48 16.16 18.33
C ASP A 161 17.61 14.99 18.80
N ILE A 162 16.44 14.80 18.17
CA ILE A 162 15.53 13.69 18.40
C ILE A 162 16.15 12.38 17.91
N VAL A 163 16.65 12.39 16.68
CA VAL A 163 17.23 11.21 16.03
C VAL A 163 18.44 10.71 16.81
N ASP A 164 19.33 11.60 17.25
CA ASP A 164 20.51 11.25 18.04
C ASP A 164 20.11 10.75 19.43
N TYR A 165 19.10 11.35 20.06
CA TYR A 165 18.56 10.84 21.31
C TYR A 165 18.13 9.38 21.19
N TRP A 166 17.38 9.02 20.14
CA TRP A 166 16.93 7.64 19.95
C TRP A 166 18.05 6.70 19.51
N LEU A 167 18.78 7.05 18.45
CA LEU A 167 19.76 6.16 17.82
C LEU A 167 21.04 6.01 18.65
N TYR A 168 21.43 7.04 19.40
CA TYR A 168 22.61 7.00 20.25
C TYR A 168 22.25 6.83 21.72
N ASN A 169 21.57 7.80 22.35
CA ASN A 169 21.40 7.78 23.81
C ASN A 169 20.56 6.58 24.28
N MET A 170 19.42 6.32 23.64
CA MET A 170 18.52 5.24 24.04
C MET A 170 19.08 3.86 23.67
N THR A 171 19.73 3.73 22.50
CA THR A 171 20.45 2.49 22.13
C THR A 171 21.59 2.17 23.10
N GLN A 172 22.37 3.17 23.52
CA GLN A 172 23.45 2.94 24.50
C GLN A 172 22.88 2.57 25.86
N PHE A 173 21.79 3.22 26.29
CA PHE A 173 21.09 2.83 27.51
C PHE A 173 20.60 1.39 27.45
N ASP A 174 19.91 1.01 26.37
CA ASP A 174 19.40 -0.35 26.16
C ASP A 174 20.52 -1.41 26.23
N LYS A 175 21.66 -1.15 25.57
CA LYS A 175 22.83 -2.04 25.56
C LYS A 175 23.51 -2.22 26.92
N ASN A 176 23.42 -1.21 27.79
CA ASN A 176 24.07 -1.21 29.11
C ASN A 176 23.19 -1.85 30.20
N LEU A 177 21.95 -2.22 29.88
CA LEU A 177 21.09 -2.94 30.80
C LEU A 177 21.49 -4.43 30.88
N PRO A 178 21.43 -5.05 32.06
CA PRO A 178 21.83 -6.44 32.23
C PRO A 178 20.87 -7.39 31.49
N MET A 179 21.44 -8.33 30.72
CA MET A 179 20.74 -9.36 29.92
C MET A 179 19.74 -10.25 30.69
N THR A 180 19.68 -10.16 32.02
CA THR A 180 18.63 -10.79 32.83
C THR A 180 17.25 -10.13 32.65
N ALA A 181 17.18 -9.01 31.93
CA ALA A 181 15.95 -8.35 31.55
C ALA A 181 15.58 -8.68 30.09
N ASP A 182 14.90 -9.82 29.91
CA ASP A 182 14.24 -10.29 28.66
C ASP A 182 15.15 -10.68 27.47
N PRO A 183 14.90 -11.82 26.78
CA PRO A 183 15.75 -12.28 25.69
C PRO A 183 15.43 -11.61 24.34
N GLN A 184 16.44 -10.87 23.85
CA GLN A 184 16.92 -10.72 22.46
C GLN A 184 16.05 -9.98 21.41
N LEU A 185 16.68 -8.97 20.77
CA LEU A 185 16.42 -8.62 19.36
C LEU A 185 17.73 -8.42 18.57
N ARG A 186 17.74 -8.97 17.35
CA ARG A 186 18.84 -8.95 16.37
C ARG A 186 18.60 -7.82 15.36
N PHE A 187 19.51 -6.86 15.32
CA PHE A 187 19.51 -5.76 14.33
C PHE A 187 19.81 -6.20 12.89
N ASP A 188 20.18 -7.45 12.67
CA ASP A 188 20.53 -7.99 11.34
C ASP A 188 19.29 -8.31 10.46
N GLU A 189 18.07 -8.08 10.96
CA GLU A 189 16.82 -8.54 10.33
C GLU A 189 15.82 -7.41 10.05
N VAL A 190 16.29 -6.17 9.79
CA VAL A 190 15.45 -5.18 9.09
C VAL A 190 15.45 -5.52 7.59
N ASP A 191 14.74 -6.58 7.25
CA ASP A 191 14.50 -6.94 5.86
C ASP A 191 13.38 -6.06 5.31
N ALA A 192 13.76 -4.85 4.87
CA ALA A 192 12.83 -3.86 4.31
C ALA A 192 12.23 -4.28 2.96
N THR A 193 12.65 -5.43 2.41
CA THR A 193 11.91 -6.13 1.37
C THR A 193 10.95 -7.09 2.05
N SER A 194 9.65 -6.83 1.88
CA SER A 194 8.56 -7.65 2.38
C SER A 194 8.93 -9.13 2.34
N SER A 195 8.90 -9.79 3.50
CA SER A 195 8.75 -11.24 3.55
C SER A 195 7.55 -11.57 2.66
N HIS A 196 7.83 -12.16 1.49
CA HIS A 196 6.81 -12.69 0.62
C HIS A 196 6.08 -13.76 1.43
N SER A 197 5.00 -13.36 2.12
CA SER A 197 4.12 -14.29 2.77
C SER A 197 3.48 -15.11 1.67
N VAL A 198 4.02 -16.30 1.45
CA VAL A 198 3.52 -17.29 0.49
C VAL A 198 2.01 -17.48 0.69
N LEU A 199 1.55 -17.39 1.94
CA LEU A 199 0.14 -17.44 2.33
C LEU A 199 -0.67 -16.26 1.76
N ARG A 200 -0.16 -15.02 1.86
CA ARG A 200 -0.83 -13.82 1.36
C ARG A 200 -0.87 -13.81 -0.17
N SER A 201 0.23 -14.20 -0.83
CA SER A 201 0.25 -14.36 -2.29
C SER A 201 -0.71 -15.46 -2.76
N ALA A 202 -0.71 -16.62 -2.11
CA ALA A 202 -1.65 -17.71 -2.42
C ALA A 202 -3.11 -17.28 -2.24
N LEU A 203 -3.42 -16.58 -1.14
CA LEU A 203 -4.77 -16.07 -0.88
C LEU A 203 -5.21 -15.05 -1.95
N SER A 204 -4.33 -14.14 -2.36
CA SER A 204 -4.62 -13.19 -3.44
C SER A 204 -4.87 -13.88 -4.78
N PHE A 205 -4.08 -14.91 -5.13
CA PHE A 205 -4.31 -15.71 -6.34
C PHE A 205 -5.64 -16.47 -6.29
N ILE A 206 -5.99 -17.06 -5.14
CA ILE A 206 -7.27 -17.77 -4.95
C ILE A 206 -8.45 -16.81 -5.10
N LEU A 207 -8.39 -15.64 -4.45
CA LEU A 207 -9.46 -14.64 -4.53
C LEU A 207 -9.62 -14.07 -5.95
N PHE A 208 -8.51 -13.87 -6.67
CA PHE A 208 -8.54 -13.45 -8.07
C PHE A 208 -9.12 -14.53 -8.99
N ALA A 209 -8.75 -15.80 -8.80
CA ALA A 209 -9.32 -16.91 -9.57
C ALA A 209 -10.83 -17.07 -9.30
N LEU A 210 -11.26 -16.90 -8.05
CA LEU A 210 -12.67 -16.97 -7.66
C LEU A 210 -13.48 -15.83 -8.28
N SER A 211 -12.96 -14.60 -8.28
CA SER A 211 -13.65 -13.46 -8.89
C SER A 211 -13.78 -13.63 -10.40
N LEU A 212 -12.73 -14.14 -11.07
CA LEU A 212 -12.77 -14.47 -12.50
C LEU A 212 -13.83 -15.54 -12.80
N ALA A 213 -13.89 -16.60 -12.00
CA ALA A 213 -14.88 -17.67 -12.14
C ALA A 213 -16.31 -17.14 -11.97
N ILE A 214 -16.55 -16.30 -10.97
CA ILE A 214 -17.86 -15.66 -10.76
C ILE A 214 -18.24 -14.79 -11.97
N ALA A 215 -17.31 -13.99 -12.49
CA ALA A 215 -17.56 -13.17 -13.68
C ALA A 215 -17.91 -14.03 -14.91
N PHE A 216 -17.21 -15.15 -15.12
CA PHE A 216 -17.53 -16.10 -16.18
C PHE A 216 -18.91 -16.76 -15.99
N PHE A 217 -19.27 -17.15 -14.76
CA PHE A 217 -20.60 -17.70 -14.48
C PHE A 217 -21.72 -16.70 -14.76
N ILE A 218 -21.54 -15.44 -14.36
CA ILE A 218 -22.50 -14.37 -14.63
C ILE A 218 -22.61 -14.13 -16.15
N LEU A 219 -21.48 -14.09 -16.86
CA LEU A 219 -21.45 -13.93 -18.31
C LEU A 219 -22.17 -15.08 -19.02
N MET A 220 -21.90 -16.33 -18.63
CA MET A 220 -22.55 -17.51 -19.19
C MET A 220 -24.06 -17.53 -18.91
N ALA A 221 -24.48 -17.14 -17.71
CA ALA A 221 -25.90 -17.02 -17.37
C ALA A 221 -26.59 -15.92 -18.19
N ALA A 222 -25.94 -14.77 -18.39
CA ALA A 222 -26.44 -13.70 -19.24
C ALA A 222 -26.52 -14.14 -20.71
N CYS A 223 -25.51 -14.83 -21.23
CA CYS A 223 -25.51 -15.39 -22.58
C CYS A 223 -26.61 -16.44 -22.77
N ALA A 224 -26.88 -17.28 -21.75
CA ALA A 224 -27.97 -18.26 -21.80
C ALA A 224 -29.36 -17.59 -21.75
N ALA A 225 -29.52 -16.52 -20.97
CA ALA A 225 -30.75 -15.74 -20.90
C ALA A 225 -31.03 -14.91 -22.17
N LEU A 226 -29.97 -14.50 -22.86
CA LEU A 226 -30.05 -13.74 -24.12
C LEU A 226 -30.06 -14.63 -25.37
N SER A 227 -29.75 -15.92 -25.23
CA SER A 227 -29.87 -16.88 -26.33
C SER A 227 -31.36 -17.10 -26.63
N PRO A 228 -31.81 -16.94 -27.89
CA PRO A 228 -33.15 -17.34 -28.29
C PRO A 228 -33.36 -18.81 -27.91
N GLN A 229 -34.42 -19.11 -27.15
CA GLN A 229 -34.85 -20.49 -27.02
C GLN A 229 -35.39 -20.93 -28.38
N ASP A 230 -34.62 -21.75 -29.11
CA ASP A 230 -35.20 -22.51 -30.21
C ASP A 230 -36.30 -23.41 -29.61
N PRO A 231 -37.56 -23.31 -30.08
CA PRO A 231 -38.59 -24.23 -29.62
C PRO A 231 -38.19 -25.65 -30.06
N PRO A 232 -38.55 -26.68 -29.28
CA PRO A 232 -38.20 -28.06 -29.59
C PRO A 232 -38.60 -28.42 -31.03
N ASN A 233 -37.66 -29.01 -31.76
CA ASN A 233 -37.64 -29.24 -33.20
C ASN A 233 -38.71 -30.25 -33.72
N HIS A 234 -39.82 -30.43 -33.02
CA HIS A 234 -40.82 -31.48 -33.31
C HIS A 234 -42.05 -30.98 -34.06
N GLU A 235 -42.30 -29.66 -34.13
CA GLU A 235 -43.60 -29.13 -34.60
C GLU A 235 -43.60 -28.46 -35.98
N ARG A 236 -42.57 -28.64 -36.81
CA ARG A 236 -42.59 -28.10 -38.18
C ARG A 236 -42.22 -29.14 -39.23
N VAL A 237 -43.12 -30.09 -39.44
CA VAL A 237 -43.19 -30.83 -40.71
C VAL A 237 -44.46 -30.40 -41.44
N PRO A 238 -44.37 -29.68 -42.57
CA PRO A 238 -45.51 -29.49 -43.46
C PRO A 238 -45.85 -30.84 -44.10
N LEU A 239 -47.13 -31.23 -44.04
CA LEU A 239 -47.66 -32.39 -44.76
C LEU A 239 -47.39 -32.25 -46.26
N VAL A 240 -46.34 -32.92 -46.75
CA VAL A 240 -46.11 -33.09 -48.19
C VAL A 240 -47.12 -34.10 -48.71
N VAL A 241 -48.18 -33.60 -49.36
CA VAL A 241 -49.13 -34.39 -50.12
C VAL A 241 -48.39 -35.05 -51.29
N ARG A 242 -48.09 -36.34 -51.17
CA ARG A 242 -47.46 -37.11 -52.25
C ARG A 242 -48.52 -37.76 -53.13
N LYS A 243 -48.57 -37.29 -54.38
CA LYS A 243 -49.34 -37.82 -55.52
C LYS A 243 -49.24 -39.35 -55.63
N GLN A 244 -50.39 -40.00 -55.82
CA GLN A 244 -50.52 -41.41 -56.18
C GLN A 244 -49.78 -41.70 -57.50
N SER A 245 -48.80 -42.59 -57.45
CA SER A 245 -48.25 -43.25 -58.63
C SER A 245 -48.61 -44.73 -58.59
N VAL A 246 -49.51 -45.11 -59.50
CA VAL A 246 -49.87 -46.50 -59.79
C VAL A 246 -48.65 -47.22 -60.36
N ILE A 247 -48.17 -48.26 -59.68
CA ILE A 247 -47.22 -49.21 -60.26
C ILE A 247 -47.87 -50.59 -60.20
N ASN A 248 -48.21 -51.07 -61.40
CA ASN A 248 -48.77 -52.38 -61.67
C ASN A 248 -47.62 -53.30 -62.09
N ARG A 249 -47.42 -54.46 -61.44
CA ARG A 249 -46.84 -55.67 -62.08
C ARG A 249 -46.85 -56.94 -61.20
N LYS A 250 -47.77 -57.81 -61.62
CA LYS A 250 -47.81 -59.28 -61.78
C LYS A 250 -47.54 -60.26 -60.60
N PRO A 251 -48.36 -61.33 -60.48
CA PRO A 251 -48.28 -62.32 -59.40
C PRO A 251 -47.39 -63.50 -59.78
N THR A 252 -46.63 -64.02 -58.81
CA THR A 252 -46.05 -65.37 -58.94
C THR A 252 -46.00 -66.12 -57.61
N VAL A 253 -46.93 -67.08 -57.51
CA VAL A 253 -46.84 -68.48 -57.07
C VAL A 253 -46.22 -68.85 -55.71
N ILE A 254 -47.09 -69.44 -54.89
CA ILE A 254 -46.85 -70.25 -53.69
C ILE A 254 -46.22 -71.60 -54.09
N VAL A 255 -45.22 -72.08 -53.34
CA VAL A 255 -44.97 -73.52 -53.19
C VAL A 255 -44.71 -73.84 -51.72
N SER A 256 -45.62 -74.61 -51.15
CA SER A 256 -45.46 -75.32 -49.89
C SER A 256 -44.70 -76.63 -50.12
N SER A 257 -43.78 -77.00 -49.23
CA SER A 257 -43.29 -78.37 -49.14
C SER A 257 -43.10 -78.81 -47.68
N LEU A 258 -44.07 -79.61 -47.25
CA LEU A 258 -43.97 -80.87 -46.50
C LEU A 258 -42.94 -81.09 -45.37
N LYS A 259 -43.53 -81.46 -44.22
CA LYS A 259 -43.03 -82.27 -43.09
C LYS A 259 -42.26 -83.55 -43.47
N ARG A 260 -41.30 -83.92 -42.61
CA ARG A 260 -41.08 -85.24 -41.94
C ARG A 260 -39.89 -85.04 -40.98
N ARG A 261 -39.84 -85.53 -39.73
CA ARG A 261 -40.35 -86.77 -39.14
C ARG A 261 -41.08 -86.51 -37.82
#